data_AF-A0A3A9B6V2-F1
#
_entry.id   AF-A0A3A9B6V2-F1
#
_cell.length_a   1.000
_cell.length_b   1.000
_cell.length_c   1.000
_cell.angle_alpha   90.00
_cell.angle_beta   90.00
_cell.angle_gamma   90.00
#
_symmetry.space_group_name_H-M   'P 1'
#
loop_
_entity.id
_entity.type
_entity.pdbx_description
1 polymer ?
#
loop_
_entity_poly.entity_id
_entity_poly.type
_entity_poly.pdbx_seq_one_letter_code
_entity_poly.pdbx_strand_id
1 'polypeptide(L)'
;MLRIIDIIEDDISPEVFGGKAYGISLLKKNGYRIPKTLVIQATNRLEEIDSLEFRENLLDKLACFSENDIYDLAIRSSCTLEDNYIDSMAGHFDTFLGKMNIEDIFINIKKIVSATKNNNGKMGIVIQNRISAEYAGVLFSSNPITYSKRQMLISYVNGMGDKLVSGGDNGIDVVVTIDEDDFSIETQRDIALQDKLLILAKESKQLEELLRYPLDIEWAITGEDIYFLQCRPLASITGIASGIYPVNKQSVSHIPQQLISHDKIKLRLTAQESGIFISDAYVCIRNLCFDDLHVLDISKSDFCKGYSAVIVYPQRLSNKVIRSFVGDKKSVFESITDCCRYGIRSFPEYDNLKACLNGYFELLNDEYWVSATIIQEIFDPIYTGVIQSLEEGYIIEITKGHFLTKGVVPTSQYIVSKEGCVVERTEIHQEKWLKIIEGHVVHCVCNNGDETLVALRDDDVKNIIDSFSPILQIDSNVVEFGLLRQVNNVMKPYLIDFVDDNSPIDISTNDIMNGIISYGTISGKPIVIKDFGKDSLNEHFHNISEGTIRSNEKIIFFCENPELAILKVIEQYESKNIGFVFQNCAIGAHLAVVLREKGIPAIKVDVKFGEISQKNVCTIDAKTQGLLPKERLQYE
;
A
#
# COMPACT_ATOMS: atom_id res chain seq x y z
N MET A 1 46.76 -27.23 8.49
CA MET A 1 45.87 -28.37 8.21
C MET A 1 44.44 -27.88 8.15
N LEU A 2 43.64 -28.32 7.18
CA LEU A 2 42.20 -28.03 7.20
C LEU A 2 41.53 -28.76 8.34
N ARG A 3 40.73 -28.05 9.12
CA ARG A 3 39.95 -28.67 10.20
C ARG A 3 38.77 -29.44 9.60
N ILE A 4 38.61 -30.68 10.03
CA ILE A 4 37.40 -31.49 9.80
C ILE A 4 36.81 -31.70 11.19
N ILE A 5 35.55 -31.36 11.39
CA ILE A 5 34.94 -31.34 12.71
C ILE A 5 33.58 -32.05 12.65
N ASP A 6 33.26 -32.81 13.69
CA ASP A 6 31.88 -33.23 13.94
C ASP A 6 31.13 -32.01 14.48
N ILE A 7 29.97 -31.70 13.90
CA ILE A 7 29.19 -30.52 14.28
C ILE A 7 28.80 -30.50 15.78
N ILE A 8 28.98 -31.62 16.48
CA ILE A 8 28.77 -31.78 17.92
C ILE A 8 29.90 -31.14 18.76
N GLU A 9 31.12 -30.97 18.22
CA GLU A 9 32.33 -30.78 19.03
C GLU A 9 32.89 -29.34 19.11
N ASP A 10 32.40 -28.35 18.34
CA ASP A 10 33.01 -27.00 18.29
C ASP A 10 32.03 -25.82 18.04
N ASP A 11 32.50 -24.59 18.33
CA ASP A 11 31.84 -23.33 17.95
C ASP A 11 32.10 -23.04 16.45
N ILE A 12 31.15 -23.42 15.59
CA ILE A 12 31.23 -23.22 14.14
C ILE A 12 30.93 -21.75 13.84
N SER A 13 31.81 -21.08 13.08
CA SER A 13 31.58 -19.70 12.61
C SER A 13 31.39 -19.64 11.08
N PRO A 14 30.51 -18.74 10.59
CA PRO A 14 30.22 -18.63 9.16
C PRO A 14 31.45 -18.18 8.35
N GLU A 15 32.35 -17.37 8.93
CA GLU A 15 33.57 -16.90 8.25
C GLU A 15 34.60 -18.02 8.02
N VAL A 16 34.47 -19.12 8.76
CA VAL A 16 35.46 -20.21 8.74
C VAL A 16 34.92 -21.49 8.08
N PHE A 17 33.64 -21.81 8.26
CA PHE A 17 33.02 -23.02 7.70
C PHE A 17 31.88 -22.73 6.70
N GLY A 18 31.51 -21.45 6.52
CA GLY A 18 30.41 -21.02 5.66
C GLY A 18 29.05 -21.02 6.35
N GLY A 19 28.09 -20.33 5.72
CA GLY A 19 26.77 -20.07 6.31
C GLY A 19 25.91 -21.32 6.55
N LYS A 20 25.94 -22.32 5.65
CA LYS A 20 25.17 -23.57 5.84
C LYS A 20 25.67 -24.39 7.03
N ALA A 21 26.98 -24.52 7.18
CA ALA A 21 27.58 -25.19 8.33
C ALA A 21 27.18 -24.49 9.64
N TYR A 22 27.19 -23.14 9.65
CA TYR A 22 26.73 -22.35 10.78
C TYR A 22 25.25 -22.61 11.10
N GLY A 23 24.38 -22.58 10.10
CA GLY A 23 22.95 -22.87 10.26
C GLY A 23 22.66 -24.25 10.87
N ILE A 24 23.38 -25.29 10.43
CA ILE A 24 23.24 -26.64 11.00
C ILE A 24 23.75 -26.68 12.45
N SER A 25 24.81 -25.93 12.78
CA SER A 25 25.31 -25.84 14.15
C SER A 25 24.28 -25.19 15.09
N LEU A 26 23.51 -24.20 14.61
CA LEU A 26 22.41 -23.59 15.36
C LEU A 26 21.30 -24.60 15.65
N LEU A 27 20.90 -25.40 14.66
CA LEU A 27 19.93 -26.49 14.87
C LEU A 27 20.42 -27.45 15.96
N LYS A 28 21.67 -27.91 15.86
CA LYS A 28 22.23 -28.86 16.83
C LYS A 28 22.30 -28.30 18.24
N LYS A 29 22.78 -27.06 18.39
CA LYS A 29 22.94 -26.37 19.67
C LYS A 29 21.61 -26.18 20.39
N ASN A 30 20.53 -26.03 19.64
CA ASN A 30 19.18 -25.87 20.18
C ASN A 30 18.39 -27.19 20.29
N GLY A 31 19.07 -28.34 20.16
CA GLY A 31 18.47 -29.66 20.44
C GLY A 31 17.66 -30.27 19.28
N TYR A 32 17.68 -29.65 18.10
CA TYR A 32 16.96 -30.17 16.94
C TYR A 32 17.61 -31.45 16.41
N ARG A 33 16.78 -32.35 15.89
CA ARG A 33 17.24 -33.59 15.28
C ARG A 33 17.80 -33.29 13.90
N ILE A 34 19.11 -33.47 13.74
CA ILE A 34 19.82 -33.33 12.48
C ILE A 34 20.44 -34.67 12.08
N PRO A 35 20.70 -34.91 10.78
CA PRO A 35 21.52 -36.03 10.36
C PRO A 35 22.93 -35.91 10.96
N LYS A 36 23.61 -37.06 11.11
CA LYS A 36 25.03 -37.05 11.47
C LYS A 36 25.79 -36.21 10.46
N THR A 37 26.56 -35.23 10.95
CA THR A 37 27.13 -34.16 10.12
C THR A 37 28.61 -33.95 10.45
N LEU A 38 29.45 -33.99 9.42
CA LEU A 38 30.83 -33.51 9.44
C LEU A 38 30.93 -32.23 8.63
N VAL A 39 31.76 -31.30 9.10
CA VAL A 39 32.05 -30.05 8.39
C VAL A 39 33.54 -29.89 8.15
N ILE A 40 33.88 -29.38 6.98
CA ILE A 40 35.25 -29.13 6.54
C ILE A 40 35.46 -27.62 6.42
N GLN A 41 36.54 -27.14 7.03
CA GLN A 41 36.95 -25.75 7.00
C GLN A 41 37.03 -25.21 5.57
N ALA A 42 36.59 -23.96 5.39
CA ALA A 42 36.53 -23.34 4.09
C ALA A 42 37.92 -23.11 3.49
N THR A 43 38.10 -23.53 2.24
CA THR A 43 39.32 -23.35 1.47
C THR A 43 39.05 -23.00 0.01
N ASN A 44 40.05 -22.43 -0.65
CA ASN A 44 40.10 -22.25 -2.10
C ASN A 44 41.34 -22.95 -2.72
N ARG A 45 42.07 -23.73 -1.93
CA ARG A 45 43.32 -24.40 -2.33
C ARG A 45 43.11 -25.90 -2.46
N LEU A 46 43.15 -26.40 -3.69
CA LEU A 46 43.03 -27.84 -3.97
C LEU A 46 44.17 -28.66 -3.37
N GLU A 47 45.37 -28.07 -3.27
CA GLU A 47 46.56 -28.71 -2.66
C GLU A 47 46.33 -29.13 -1.21
N GLU A 48 45.48 -28.41 -0.47
CA GLU A 48 45.16 -28.75 0.93
C GLU A 48 44.27 -30.01 1.00
N ILE A 49 43.38 -30.20 0.02
CA ILE A 49 42.53 -31.40 -0.12
C ILE A 49 43.36 -32.59 -0.62
N ASP A 50 44.33 -32.35 -1.50
CA ASP A 50 45.20 -33.39 -2.06
C ASP A 50 46.26 -33.91 -1.08
N SER A 51 46.45 -33.23 0.05
CA SER A 51 47.42 -33.65 1.07
C SER A 51 47.08 -35.01 1.69
N LEU A 52 48.08 -35.88 1.82
CA LEU A 52 47.92 -37.21 2.44
C LEU A 52 47.30 -37.11 3.85
N GLU A 53 47.78 -36.15 4.64
CA GLU A 53 47.32 -35.90 6.01
C GLU A 53 45.82 -35.56 6.08
N PHE A 54 45.30 -34.77 5.13
CA PHE A 54 43.87 -34.47 5.05
C PHE A 54 43.06 -35.71 4.66
N ARG A 55 43.55 -36.50 3.69
CA ARG A 55 42.84 -37.68 3.21
C ARG A 55 42.74 -38.75 4.30
N GLU A 56 43.80 -38.98 5.06
CA GLU A 56 43.81 -39.89 6.21
C GLU A 56 42.87 -39.42 7.32
N ASN A 57 42.91 -38.14 7.69
CA ASN A 57 42.01 -37.58 8.71
C ASN A 57 40.53 -37.66 8.30
N LEU A 58 40.22 -37.36 7.03
CA LEU A 58 38.86 -37.47 6.51
C LEU A 58 38.37 -38.93 6.52
N LEU A 59 39.22 -39.87 6.11
CA LEU A 59 38.93 -41.31 6.15
C LEU A 59 38.59 -41.77 7.57
N ASP A 60 39.41 -41.41 8.55
CA ASP A 60 39.20 -41.78 9.95
C ASP A 60 37.85 -41.26 10.48
N LYS A 61 37.50 -40.01 10.15
CA LYS A 61 36.21 -39.42 10.55
C LYS A 61 35.02 -40.00 9.79
N LEU A 62 35.20 -40.35 8.52
CA LEU A 62 34.15 -40.98 7.71
C LEU A 62 33.89 -42.44 8.08
N ALA A 63 34.82 -43.14 8.73
CA ALA A 63 34.65 -44.56 9.09
C ALA A 63 33.33 -44.87 9.83
N CYS A 64 32.79 -43.89 10.55
CA CYS A 64 31.54 -43.99 11.28
C CYS A 64 30.28 -43.62 10.46
N PHE A 65 30.41 -43.45 9.14
CA PHE A 65 29.36 -43.14 8.16
C PHE A 65 29.14 -44.27 7.12
N SER A 66 30.02 -45.28 7.07
CA SER A 66 29.96 -46.37 6.07
C SER A 66 29.27 -47.63 6.58
N GLU A 67 28.55 -48.30 5.68
CA GLU A 67 28.22 -49.73 5.79
C GLU A 67 28.83 -50.48 4.60
N ASN A 68 29.71 -51.46 4.86
CA ASN A 68 30.42 -52.23 3.82
C ASN A 68 31.14 -51.37 2.76
N ASP A 69 31.89 -50.35 3.21
CA ASP A 69 32.63 -49.39 2.36
C ASP A 69 31.75 -48.57 1.38
N ILE A 70 30.44 -48.55 1.61
CA ILE A 70 29.49 -47.69 0.90
C ILE A 70 28.99 -46.62 1.85
N TYR A 71 29.05 -45.37 1.40
CA TYR A 71 28.60 -44.20 2.14
C TYR A 71 27.34 -43.64 1.49
N ASP A 72 26.21 -43.58 2.20
CA ASP A 72 24.99 -42.92 1.71
C ASP A 72 24.92 -41.49 2.25
N LEU A 73 25.43 -40.54 1.48
CA LEU A 73 25.77 -39.19 1.94
C LEU A 73 25.12 -38.08 1.10
N ALA A 74 25.02 -36.91 1.73
CA ALA A 74 24.84 -35.61 1.12
C ALA A 74 26.12 -34.79 1.29
N ILE A 75 26.78 -34.43 0.19
CA ILE A 75 27.95 -33.53 0.18
C ILE A 75 27.49 -32.18 -0.38
N ARG A 76 27.51 -31.16 0.48
CA ARG A 76 26.96 -29.83 0.23
C ARG A 76 28.05 -28.77 0.36
N SER A 77 28.02 -27.80 -0.54
CA SER A 77 28.85 -26.59 -0.47
C SER A 77 28.39 -25.66 0.66
N SER A 78 29.33 -25.00 1.33
CA SER A 78 29.05 -24.01 2.38
C SER A 78 30.01 -22.83 2.20
N CYS A 79 29.64 -21.84 1.41
CA CYS A 79 30.53 -20.73 1.08
C CYS A 79 30.64 -19.72 2.24
N THR A 80 31.80 -19.08 2.39
CA THR A 80 32.06 -18.03 3.40
C THR A 80 31.56 -16.64 3.01
N LEU A 81 31.22 -16.45 1.74
CA LEU A 81 30.59 -15.22 1.23
C LEU A 81 29.07 -15.37 1.09
N GLU A 82 28.57 -16.58 1.22
CA GLU A 82 27.15 -16.92 1.16
C GLU A 82 26.57 -16.75 2.57
N ASP A 83 25.38 -16.18 2.65
CA ASP A 83 24.63 -15.92 3.89
C ASP A 83 25.11 -14.71 4.73
N ASN A 84 25.52 -13.62 4.07
CA ASN A 84 25.25 -12.30 4.66
C ASN A 84 23.74 -12.05 4.58
N TYR A 85 23.16 -11.30 5.52
CA TYR A 85 21.72 -10.96 5.57
C TYR A 85 21.11 -10.47 4.23
N ILE A 86 21.94 -10.10 3.24
CA ILE A 86 21.59 -9.36 2.03
C ILE A 86 21.53 -10.24 0.76
N ASP A 87 22.27 -11.36 0.68
CA ASP A 87 22.34 -12.17 -0.56
C ASP A 87 22.33 -13.69 -0.27
N SER A 88 21.33 -14.39 -0.81
CA SER A 88 21.28 -15.85 -0.85
C SER A 88 21.61 -16.33 -2.26
N MET A 89 22.79 -16.95 -2.45
CA MET A 89 23.16 -17.59 -3.72
C MET A 89 22.48 -18.98 -3.85
N ALA A 90 21.18 -19.05 -3.56
CA ALA A 90 20.42 -20.29 -3.59
C ALA A 90 20.48 -20.94 -4.98
N GLY A 91 20.85 -22.23 -5.03
CA GLY A 91 20.86 -23.03 -6.27
C GLY A 91 22.10 -22.91 -7.15
N HIS A 92 23.10 -22.09 -6.80
CA HIS A 92 24.30 -21.92 -7.63
C HIS A 92 25.44 -22.92 -7.39
N PHE A 93 25.34 -23.76 -6.35
CA PHE A 93 26.42 -24.67 -5.97
C PHE A 93 25.99 -26.14 -5.94
N ASP A 94 26.89 -27.01 -6.39
CA ASP A 94 26.67 -28.44 -6.53
C ASP A 94 26.34 -29.11 -5.17
N THR A 95 25.23 -29.86 -5.14
CA THR A 95 24.92 -30.82 -4.08
C THR A 95 25.00 -32.21 -4.66
N PHE A 96 25.81 -33.07 -4.05
CA PHE A 96 25.97 -34.47 -4.47
C PHE A 96 25.30 -35.38 -3.46
N LEU A 97 24.40 -36.24 -3.92
CA LEU A 97 23.57 -37.08 -3.08
C LEU A 97 23.60 -38.54 -3.53
N GLY A 98 23.64 -39.44 -2.55
CA GLY A 98 23.44 -40.88 -2.75
C GLY A 98 24.62 -41.72 -2.28
N LYS A 99 24.62 -42.97 -2.75
CA LYS A 99 25.64 -43.96 -2.41
C LYS A 99 26.93 -43.68 -3.16
N MET A 100 28.02 -43.51 -2.42
CA MET A 100 29.33 -43.15 -2.91
C MET A 100 30.40 -44.08 -2.33
N ASN A 101 31.44 -44.35 -3.11
CA ASN A 101 32.68 -44.88 -2.55
C ASN A 101 33.59 -43.71 -2.08
N ILE A 102 34.69 -44.02 -1.40
CA ILE A 102 35.58 -42.99 -0.87
C ILE A 102 36.19 -42.09 -1.96
N GLU A 103 36.50 -42.62 -3.14
CA GLU A 103 37.08 -41.82 -4.23
C GLU A 103 36.06 -40.85 -4.82
N ASP A 104 34.79 -41.26 -4.91
CA ASP A 104 33.68 -40.38 -5.31
C ASP A 104 33.53 -39.20 -4.35
N ILE A 105 33.68 -39.44 -3.03
CA ILE A 105 33.64 -38.38 -2.00
C ILE A 105 34.74 -37.35 -2.26
N PHE A 106 35.99 -37.79 -2.46
CA PHE A 106 37.10 -36.88 -2.76
C PHE A 106 36.90 -36.13 -4.08
N ILE A 107 36.38 -36.79 -5.12
CA ILE A 107 36.07 -36.17 -6.42
C ILE A 107 35.03 -35.06 -6.23
N ASN A 108 33.96 -35.32 -5.48
CA ASN A 108 32.89 -34.37 -5.25
C ASN A 108 33.35 -33.17 -4.40
N ILE A 109 34.15 -33.41 -3.35
CA ILE A 109 34.81 -32.37 -2.55
C ILE A 109 35.64 -31.44 -3.45
N LYS A 110 36.46 -32.02 -4.34
CA LYS A 110 37.30 -31.26 -5.28
C LYS A 110 36.48 -30.44 -6.26
N LYS A 111 35.39 -31.01 -6.80
CA LYS A 111 34.46 -30.29 -7.69
C LYS A 111 33.90 -29.05 -7.00
N ILE A 112 33.38 -29.20 -5.78
CA ILE A 112 32.84 -28.10 -4.98
C ILE A 112 33.87 -26.99 -4.76
N VAL A 113 35.09 -27.33 -4.32
CA VAL A 113 36.12 -26.31 -4.08
C VAL A 113 36.58 -25.66 -5.39
N SER A 114 36.70 -26.42 -6.48
CA SER A 114 37.12 -25.89 -7.78
C SER A 114 36.15 -24.87 -8.36
N ALA A 115 34.85 -25.01 -8.08
CA ALA A 115 33.80 -24.10 -8.53
C ALA A 115 33.96 -22.67 -7.98
N THR A 116 34.69 -22.48 -6.87
CA THR A 116 34.87 -21.16 -6.22
C THR A 116 36.03 -20.32 -6.73
N LYS A 117 36.89 -20.86 -7.62
CA LYS A 117 38.06 -20.13 -8.16
C LYS A 117 37.72 -18.82 -8.86
N ASN A 118 36.46 -18.62 -9.27
CA ASN A 118 36.03 -17.42 -9.98
C ASN A 118 35.47 -16.31 -9.07
N ASN A 119 35.18 -16.57 -7.78
CA ASN A 119 34.36 -15.68 -6.94
C ASN A 119 35.07 -15.09 -5.70
N ASN A 120 36.41 -15.13 -5.60
CA ASN A 120 37.21 -14.61 -4.46
C ASN A 120 36.85 -15.16 -3.04
N GLY A 121 35.88 -16.08 -2.91
CA GLY A 121 35.49 -16.70 -1.64
C GLY A 121 36.21 -18.00 -1.30
N LYS A 122 36.12 -18.42 -0.04
CA LYS A 122 36.52 -19.78 0.40
C LYS A 122 35.29 -20.67 0.54
N MET A 123 35.45 -21.95 0.22
CA MET A 123 34.37 -22.93 0.23
C MET A 123 34.55 -23.95 1.34
N GLY A 124 33.63 -23.95 2.30
CA GLY A 124 33.46 -25.03 3.27
C GLY A 124 32.63 -26.15 2.67
N ILE A 125 32.68 -27.32 3.31
CA ILE A 125 31.92 -28.50 2.87
C ILE A 125 31.20 -29.09 4.07
N VAL A 126 29.93 -29.41 3.86
CA VAL A 126 29.08 -30.14 4.80
C VAL A 126 28.90 -31.56 4.24
N ILE A 127 29.21 -32.56 5.04
CA ILE A 127 28.98 -33.99 4.74
C ILE A 127 27.96 -34.51 5.73
N GLN A 128 26.81 -34.95 5.24
CA GLN A 128 25.70 -35.42 6.05
C GLN A 128 25.27 -36.83 5.65
N ASN A 129 24.81 -37.64 6.62
CA ASN A 129 24.05 -38.85 6.30
C ASN A 129 22.82 -38.48 5.47
N ARG A 130 22.58 -39.20 4.37
CA ARG A 130 21.35 -39.02 3.59
C ARG A 130 20.17 -39.61 4.35
N ILE A 131 19.08 -38.83 4.45
CA ILE A 131 17.82 -39.29 5.04
C ILE A 131 16.93 -39.86 3.94
N SER A 132 16.47 -41.10 4.09
CA SER A 132 15.49 -41.72 3.21
C SER A 132 14.09 -41.23 3.58
N ALA A 133 13.73 -40.03 3.11
CA ALA A 133 12.48 -39.36 3.50
C ALA A 133 11.23 -39.96 2.83
N GLU A 134 10.15 -40.05 3.60
CA GLU A 134 8.78 -40.24 3.09
C GLU A 134 8.22 -38.92 2.55
N TYR A 135 8.52 -37.83 3.25
CA TYR A 135 8.19 -36.46 2.84
C TYR A 135 9.40 -35.57 3.09
N ALA A 136 9.69 -34.67 2.17
CA ALA A 136 10.75 -33.69 2.33
C ALA A 136 10.31 -32.36 1.73
N GLY A 137 10.86 -31.27 2.26
CA GLY A 137 10.42 -29.95 1.86
C GLY A 137 11.21 -28.81 2.45
N VAL A 138 10.66 -27.63 2.24
CA VAL A 138 11.13 -26.36 2.77
C VAL A 138 10.04 -25.75 3.63
N LEU A 139 10.43 -25.13 4.75
CA LEU A 139 9.57 -24.33 5.60
C LEU A 139 10.15 -22.92 5.69
N PHE A 140 9.30 -21.93 5.42
CA PHE A 140 9.55 -20.53 5.75
C PHE A 140 8.82 -20.19 7.04
N SER A 141 9.57 -19.80 8.08
CA SER A 141 9.01 -19.58 9.42
C SER A 141 8.16 -18.31 9.54
N SER A 142 8.18 -17.49 8.49
CA SER A 142 7.31 -16.35 8.26
C SER A 142 6.98 -16.29 6.76
N ASN A 143 5.88 -15.62 6.40
CA ASN A 143 5.43 -15.61 5.02
C ASN A 143 6.41 -14.79 4.14
N PRO A 144 7.08 -15.40 3.15
CA PRO A 144 8.12 -14.74 2.36
C PRO A 144 7.58 -13.65 1.43
N ILE A 145 6.26 -13.62 1.20
CA ILE A 145 5.58 -12.68 0.31
C ILE A 145 4.95 -11.55 1.12
N THR A 146 4.19 -11.90 2.17
CA THR A 146 3.44 -10.92 2.99
C THR A 146 4.25 -10.42 4.20
N TYR A 147 5.43 -10.98 4.46
CA TYR A 147 6.28 -10.64 5.61
C TYR A 147 5.60 -10.82 6.97
N SER A 148 4.47 -11.53 6.99
CA SER A 148 3.70 -11.78 8.19
C SER A 148 4.41 -12.80 9.08
N LYS A 149 4.49 -12.47 10.37
CA LYS A 149 4.93 -13.37 11.45
C LYS A 149 3.87 -14.40 11.84
N ARG A 150 2.62 -14.15 11.47
CA ARG A 150 1.44 -14.96 11.80
C ARG A 150 1.10 -16.00 10.73
N GLN A 151 1.86 -16.03 9.64
CA GLN A 151 1.70 -16.99 8.56
C GLN A 151 3.04 -17.62 8.24
N MET A 152 3.08 -18.94 8.16
CA MET A 152 4.24 -19.72 7.73
C MET A 152 3.88 -20.43 6.42
N LEU A 153 4.87 -20.70 5.58
CA LEU A 153 4.67 -21.41 4.32
C LEU A 153 5.51 -22.69 4.33
N ILE A 154 4.87 -23.83 4.11
CA ILE A 154 5.51 -25.13 4.00
C ILE A 154 5.28 -25.67 2.61
N SER A 155 6.36 -25.97 1.89
CA SER A 155 6.32 -26.59 0.56
C SER A 155 6.96 -27.97 0.64
N TYR A 156 6.25 -29.03 0.23
CA TYR A 156 6.77 -30.41 0.32
C TYR A 156 6.44 -31.30 -0.88
N VAL A 157 7.20 -32.38 -1.01
CA VAL A 157 6.99 -33.47 -1.97
C VAL A 157 6.98 -34.83 -1.28
N ASN A 158 6.43 -35.84 -1.96
CA ASN A 158 6.57 -37.23 -1.55
C ASN A 158 7.96 -37.74 -1.95
N GLY A 159 8.66 -38.40 -1.03
CA GLY A 159 10.02 -38.87 -1.25
C GLY A 159 11.07 -37.77 -1.03
N MET A 160 12.12 -37.77 -1.87
CA MET A 160 13.27 -36.89 -1.68
C MET A 160 13.03 -35.46 -2.18
N GLY A 161 13.46 -34.48 -1.39
CA GLY A 161 13.23 -33.04 -1.60
C GLY A 161 14.10 -32.38 -2.67
N ASP A 162 15.08 -33.09 -3.23
CA ASP A 162 16.06 -32.53 -4.18
C ASP A 162 15.40 -31.93 -5.42
N LYS A 163 14.27 -32.50 -5.84
CA LYS A 163 13.48 -32.02 -6.98
C LYS A 163 12.63 -30.79 -6.66
N LEU A 164 12.26 -30.57 -5.39
CA LEU A 164 11.56 -29.36 -4.95
C LEU A 164 12.54 -28.18 -4.90
N VAL A 165 13.70 -28.37 -4.27
CA VAL A 165 14.71 -27.31 -4.08
C VAL A 165 15.34 -26.87 -5.42
N SER A 166 15.37 -27.76 -6.42
CA SER A 166 15.82 -27.45 -7.79
C SER A 166 14.71 -26.95 -8.73
N GLY A 167 13.46 -26.84 -8.26
CA GLY A 167 12.31 -26.34 -9.05
C GLY A 167 11.78 -27.32 -10.13
N GLY A 168 12.09 -28.61 -10.01
CA GLY A 168 11.79 -29.65 -11.01
C GLY A 168 10.44 -30.38 -10.85
N ASP A 169 9.79 -30.30 -9.68
CA ASP A 169 8.47 -30.88 -9.41
C ASP A 169 7.52 -29.84 -8.81
N ASN A 170 6.22 -29.92 -9.15
CA ASN A 170 5.18 -29.10 -8.53
C ASN A 170 4.92 -29.63 -7.10
N GLY A 171 5.61 -29.04 -6.12
CA GLY A 171 5.38 -29.30 -4.71
C GLY A 171 3.96 -28.98 -4.25
N ILE A 172 3.65 -29.41 -3.03
CA ILE A 172 2.44 -29.02 -2.32
C ILE A 172 2.79 -27.87 -1.38
N ASP A 173 2.09 -26.75 -1.55
CA ASP A 173 2.17 -25.62 -0.63
C ASP A 173 1.05 -25.67 0.41
N VAL A 174 1.44 -25.45 1.67
CA VAL A 174 0.56 -25.38 2.83
C VAL A 174 0.88 -24.11 3.60
N VAL A 175 -0.15 -23.32 3.88
CA VAL A 175 -0.04 -22.15 4.76
C VAL A 175 -0.43 -22.58 6.18
N VAL A 176 0.45 -22.31 7.14
CA VAL A 176 0.15 -22.45 8.57
C VAL A 176 -0.17 -21.08 9.12
N THR A 177 -1.35 -20.91 9.69
CA THR A 177 -1.77 -19.67 10.35
C THR A 177 -1.58 -19.80 11.85
N ILE A 178 -1.04 -18.75 12.46
CA ILE A 178 -0.80 -18.64 13.90
C ILE A 178 -1.76 -17.61 14.46
N ASP A 179 -2.64 -18.03 15.36
CA ASP A 179 -3.49 -17.15 16.15
C ASP A 179 -3.12 -17.29 17.62
N GLU A 180 -2.63 -16.21 18.23
CA GLU A 180 -1.93 -16.24 19.52
C GLU A 180 -0.79 -17.28 19.53
N ASP A 181 -1.02 -18.45 20.13
CA ASP A 181 -0.10 -19.60 20.21
C ASP A 181 -0.65 -20.86 19.51
N ASP A 182 -1.82 -20.78 18.86
CA ASP A 182 -2.44 -21.90 18.15
C ASP A 182 -2.03 -21.92 16.68
N PHE A 183 -1.66 -23.10 16.19
CA PHE A 183 -1.17 -23.32 14.84
C PHE A 183 -2.18 -24.14 14.08
N SER A 184 -2.67 -23.61 12.95
CA SER A 184 -3.71 -24.25 12.16
C SER A 184 -3.35 -24.29 10.68
N ILE A 185 -3.86 -25.32 10.01
CA ILE A 185 -3.74 -25.52 8.56
C ILE A 185 -5.17 -25.64 8.02
N GLU A 186 -5.55 -24.79 7.06
CA GLU A 186 -6.92 -24.76 6.52
C GLU A 186 -7.26 -25.99 5.65
N THR A 187 -6.26 -26.67 5.09
CA THR A 187 -6.49 -27.79 4.16
C THR A 187 -6.69 -29.11 4.89
N GLN A 188 -7.84 -29.77 4.65
CA GLN A 188 -8.09 -31.16 5.05
C GLN A 188 -7.26 -32.13 4.20
N ARG A 189 -6.17 -32.65 4.76
CA ARG A 189 -5.39 -33.77 4.19
C ARG A 189 -5.23 -34.88 5.23
N ASP A 190 -4.38 -35.86 4.92
CA ASP A 190 -3.92 -36.89 5.85
C ASP A 190 -3.56 -36.29 7.21
N ILE A 191 -4.34 -36.65 8.24
CA ILE A 191 -4.24 -36.13 9.60
C ILE A 191 -2.85 -36.40 10.18
N ALA A 192 -2.26 -37.56 9.88
CA ALA A 192 -0.96 -37.95 10.44
C ALA A 192 0.18 -37.06 9.90
N LEU A 193 0.11 -36.69 8.62
CA LEU A 193 1.07 -35.74 8.04
C LEU A 193 0.81 -34.33 8.58
N GLN A 194 -0.46 -33.92 8.68
CA GLN A 194 -0.82 -32.61 9.21
C GLN A 194 -0.26 -32.38 10.62
N ASP A 195 -0.38 -33.36 11.52
CA ASP A 195 0.17 -33.28 12.88
C ASP A 195 1.69 -33.07 12.86
N LYS A 196 2.41 -33.79 11.99
CA LYS A 196 3.87 -33.65 11.82
C LYS A 196 4.26 -32.28 11.26
N LEU A 197 3.50 -31.74 10.30
CA LEU A 197 3.73 -30.39 9.78
C LEU A 197 3.49 -29.30 10.85
N LEU A 198 2.50 -29.48 11.72
CA LEU A 198 2.25 -28.56 12.83
C LEU A 198 3.36 -28.62 13.89
N ILE A 199 3.90 -29.80 14.20
CA ILE A 199 5.07 -29.95 15.08
C ILE A 199 6.27 -29.22 14.47
N LEU A 200 6.57 -29.48 13.20
CA LEU A 200 7.64 -28.81 12.45
C LEU A 200 7.48 -27.28 12.49
N ALA A 201 6.27 -26.77 12.29
CA ALA A 201 5.97 -25.33 12.34
C ALA A 201 6.24 -24.74 13.73
N LYS A 202 5.75 -25.39 14.79
CA LYS A 202 5.98 -24.96 16.18
C LYS A 202 7.46 -24.91 16.54
N GLU A 203 8.19 -25.99 16.24
CA GLU A 203 9.62 -26.07 16.50
C GLU A 203 10.41 -25.02 15.71
N SER A 204 10.04 -24.79 14.44
CA SER A 204 10.67 -23.76 13.61
C SER A 204 10.39 -22.35 14.10
N LYS A 205 9.17 -22.10 14.59
CA LYS A 205 8.78 -20.79 15.15
C LYS A 205 9.54 -20.46 16.44
N GLN A 206 9.74 -21.45 17.31
CA GLN A 206 10.58 -21.28 18.51
C GLN A 206 12.02 -20.92 18.16
N LEU A 207 12.58 -21.51 17.09
CA LEU A 207 13.91 -21.16 16.61
C LEU A 207 13.97 -19.74 16.05
N GLU A 208 12.96 -19.33 15.28
CA GLU A 208 12.82 -17.95 14.77
C GLU A 208 12.82 -16.93 15.92
N GLU A 209 12.03 -17.17 16.96
CA GLU A 209 11.93 -16.28 18.13
C GLU A 209 13.25 -16.17 18.89
N LEU A 210 13.96 -17.29 19.04
CA LEU A 210 15.29 -17.31 19.66
C LEU A 210 16.33 -16.54 18.84
N LEU A 211 16.33 -16.73 17.52
CA LEU A 211 17.30 -16.12 16.61
C LEU A 211 16.95 -14.67 16.24
N ARG A 212 15.70 -14.24 16.45
CA ARG A 212 15.17 -12.90 16.15
C ARG A 212 15.22 -12.51 14.67
N TYR A 213 15.18 -13.49 13.78
CA TYR A 213 15.00 -13.30 12.35
C TYR A 213 14.30 -14.50 11.73
N PRO A 214 13.53 -14.33 10.63
CA PRO A 214 12.81 -15.40 9.98
C PRO A 214 13.75 -16.37 9.28
N LEU A 215 13.33 -17.62 9.19
CA LEU A 215 14.14 -18.77 8.79
C LEU A 215 13.59 -19.43 7.54
N ASP A 216 14.53 -19.92 6.74
CA ASP A 216 14.34 -20.86 5.64
C ASP A 216 14.96 -22.20 6.06
N ILE A 217 14.11 -23.22 6.22
CA ILE A 217 14.47 -24.51 6.81
C ILE A 217 14.18 -25.63 5.81
N GLU A 218 15.21 -26.42 5.49
CA GLU A 218 15.01 -27.69 4.79
C GLU A 218 14.77 -28.81 5.80
N TRP A 219 13.81 -29.67 5.53
CA TRP A 219 13.40 -30.73 6.44
C TRP A 219 13.04 -32.03 5.70
N ALA A 220 13.08 -33.14 6.44
CA ALA A 220 12.66 -34.45 6.00
C ALA A 220 11.92 -35.20 7.11
N ILE A 221 10.90 -35.97 6.75
CA ILE A 221 10.14 -36.86 7.63
C ILE A 221 10.39 -38.30 7.21
N THR A 222 10.72 -39.17 8.17
CA THR A 222 10.85 -40.62 7.98
C THR A 222 10.26 -41.34 9.19
N GLY A 223 9.23 -42.16 8.99
CA GLY A 223 8.45 -42.70 10.10
C GLY A 223 7.93 -41.59 11.01
N GLU A 224 8.22 -41.67 12.31
CA GLU A 224 7.81 -40.69 13.32
C GLU A 224 8.81 -39.53 13.50
N ASP A 225 9.93 -39.55 12.79
CA ASP A 225 11.03 -38.64 13.02
C ASP A 225 11.03 -37.48 12.02
N ILE A 226 11.16 -36.26 12.54
CA ILE A 226 11.42 -35.04 11.77
C ILE A 226 12.92 -34.74 11.85
N TYR A 227 13.56 -34.60 10.69
CA TYR A 227 14.96 -34.21 10.55
C TYR A 227 15.05 -32.81 9.94
N PHE A 228 15.81 -31.94 10.61
CA PHE A 228 16.17 -30.63 10.08
C PHE A 228 17.48 -30.78 9.31
N LEU A 229 17.44 -30.50 8.01
CA LEU A 229 18.55 -30.73 7.10
C LEU A 229 19.42 -29.48 6.93
N GLN A 230 18.79 -28.31 6.96
CA GLN A 230 19.44 -27.00 6.80
C GLN A 230 18.60 -25.92 7.46
N CYS A 231 19.23 -24.85 7.93
CA CYS A 231 18.58 -23.65 8.47
C CYS A 231 19.35 -22.42 8.00
N ARG A 232 18.65 -21.43 7.44
CA ARG A 232 19.21 -20.18 6.95
C ARG A 232 18.31 -18.99 7.30
N PRO A 233 18.84 -17.77 7.35
CA PRO A 233 18.00 -16.57 7.33
C PRO A 233 17.14 -16.53 6.06
N LEU A 234 15.88 -16.13 6.18
CA LEU A 234 14.98 -15.94 5.05
C LEU A 234 15.33 -14.64 4.31
N ALA A 235 16.10 -14.76 3.23
CA ALA A 235 16.67 -13.62 2.49
C ALA A 235 15.62 -12.64 1.93
N SER A 236 14.43 -13.11 1.57
CA SER A 236 13.35 -12.24 1.07
C SER A 236 12.86 -11.22 2.10
N ILE A 237 13.13 -11.46 3.39
CA ILE A 237 12.85 -10.53 4.49
C ILE A 237 14.14 -9.91 5.01
N THR A 238 15.13 -10.75 5.33
CA THR A 238 16.38 -10.31 5.97
C THR A 238 17.23 -9.40 5.07
N GLY A 239 17.08 -9.49 3.74
CA GLY A 239 17.79 -8.63 2.78
C GLY A 239 17.22 -7.22 2.65
N ILE A 240 16.07 -6.93 3.28
CA ILE A 240 15.44 -5.61 3.21
C ILE A 240 15.99 -4.71 4.31
N ALA A 241 16.91 -3.81 3.97
CA ALA A 241 17.46 -2.86 4.94
C ALA A 241 16.40 -1.87 5.46
N SER A 242 16.42 -1.58 6.75
CA SER A 242 15.71 -0.43 7.32
C SER A 242 16.26 0.87 6.74
N GLY A 243 15.39 1.84 6.47
CA GLY A 243 15.85 3.11 5.92
C GLY A 243 14.72 4.09 5.60
N ILE A 244 15.11 5.33 5.32
CA ILE A 244 14.21 6.39 4.87
C ILE A 244 14.68 6.83 3.50
N TYR A 245 13.81 6.67 2.51
CA TYR A 245 14.14 6.93 1.12
C TYR A 245 13.23 8.00 0.56
N PRO A 246 13.75 9.09 -0.02
CA PRO A 246 12.91 10.03 -0.74
C PRO A 246 12.26 9.35 -1.94
N VAL A 247 11.00 9.67 -2.22
CA VAL A 247 10.24 9.08 -3.34
C VAL A 247 10.62 9.81 -4.62
N ASN A 248 11.71 9.39 -5.24
CA ASN A 248 12.19 9.93 -6.51
C ASN A 248 12.91 8.86 -7.34
N LYS A 249 13.18 9.17 -8.61
CA LYS A 249 13.87 8.26 -9.55
C LYS A 249 15.24 7.76 -9.09
N GLN A 250 15.98 8.53 -8.27
CA GLN A 250 17.33 8.17 -7.84
C GLN A 250 17.31 7.16 -6.68
N SER A 251 16.28 7.23 -5.82
CA SER A 251 16.17 6.40 -4.62
C SER A 251 15.21 5.22 -4.78
N VAL A 252 14.41 5.18 -5.85
CA VAL A 252 13.42 4.10 -6.08
C VAL A 252 14.02 2.70 -6.10
N SER A 253 15.29 2.54 -6.51
CA SER A 253 15.99 1.24 -6.50
C SER A 253 16.22 0.66 -5.11
N HIS A 254 16.12 1.49 -4.06
CA HIS A 254 16.26 1.06 -2.66
C HIS A 254 14.91 0.75 -2.01
N ILE A 255 13.80 1.03 -2.70
CA ILE A 255 12.45 0.73 -2.23
C ILE A 255 12.07 -0.67 -2.76
N PRO A 256 11.64 -1.62 -1.91
CA PRO A 256 11.16 -2.93 -2.32
C PRO A 256 10.11 -2.83 -3.42
N GLN A 257 10.22 -3.70 -4.44
CA GLN A 257 9.39 -3.65 -5.64
C GLN A 257 7.89 -3.67 -5.36
N GLN A 258 7.47 -4.43 -4.34
CA GLN A 258 6.07 -4.52 -3.90
C GLN A 258 5.50 -3.18 -3.41
N LEU A 259 6.35 -2.28 -2.88
CA LEU A 259 5.95 -0.93 -2.46
C LEU A 259 5.91 0.03 -3.64
N ILE A 260 6.78 -0.14 -4.64
CA ILE A 260 6.82 0.74 -5.83
C ILE A 260 5.46 0.76 -6.55
N SER A 261 4.74 -0.38 -6.56
CA SER A 261 3.41 -0.49 -7.16
C SER A 261 2.30 0.23 -6.40
N HIS A 262 2.54 0.75 -5.19
CA HIS A 262 1.52 1.46 -4.42
C HIS A 262 1.17 2.82 -5.06
N ASP A 263 -0.12 3.15 -5.18
CA ASP A 263 -0.62 4.31 -5.93
C ASP A 263 0.04 5.63 -5.51
N LYS A 264 0.20 5.84 -4.19
CA LYS A 264 0.85 7.05 -3.65
C LYS A 264 2.33 7.21 -4.02
N ILE A 265 3.04 6.11 -4.28
CA ILE A 265 4.43 6.12 -4.75
C ILE A 265 4.44 6.33 -6.27
N LYS A 266 3.64 5.56 -7.00
CA LYS A 266 3.49 5.68 -8.46
C LYS A 266 3.13 7.11 -8.89
N LEU A 267 2.13 7.72 -8.25
CA LEU A 267 1.71 9.12 -8.44
C LEU A 267 2.90 10.08 -8.47
N ARG A 268 3.83 9.94 -7.52
CA ARG A 268 4.99 10.83 -7.38
C ARG A 268 6.04 10.60 -8.44
N LEU A 269 6.27 9.34 -8.81
CA LEU A 269 7.18 9.00 -9.89
C LEU A 269 6.65 9.53 -11.23
N THR A 270 5.35 9.36 -11.51
CA THR A 270 4.68 9.92 -12.71
C THR A 270 4.72 11.45 -12.71
N ALA A 271 4.47 12.10 -11.56
CA ALA A 271 4.56 13.55 -11.45
C ALA A 271 5.96 14.06 -11.79
N GLN A 272 7.00 13.40 -11.27
CA GLN A 272 8.40 13.74 -11.56
C GLN A 272 8.75 13.52 -13.04
N GLU A 273 8.22 12.46 -13.66
CA GLU A 273 8.38 12.18 -15.10
C GLU A 273 7.80 13.27 -15.98
N SER A 274 6.62 13.75 -15.61
CA SER A 274 5.88 14.79 -16.33
C SER A 274 6.29 16.22 -15.94
N GLY A 275 7.27 16.38 -15.04
CA GLY A 275 7.73 17.70 -14.56
C GLY A 275 6.69 18.45 -13.72
N ILE A 276 5.72 17.75 -13.14
CA ILE A 276 4.63 18.33 -12.35
C ILE A 276 5.10 18.55 -10.92
N PHE A 277 4.84 19.74 -10.38
CA PHE A 277 5.19 20.07 -9.00
C PHE A 277 4.29 19.28 -8.03
N ILE A 278 4.90 18.53 -7.11
CA ILE A 278 4.25 17.72 -6.10
C ILE A 278 5.02 17.85 -4.78
N SER A 279 4.35 17.66 -3.65
CA SER A 279 5.02 17.75 -2.35
C SER A 279 6.01 16.61 -2.13
N ASP A 280 7.12 16.92 -1.47
CA ASP A 280 8.14 15.93 -1.14
C ASP A 280 7.52 14.80 -0.30
N ALA A 281 8.00 13.58 -0.52
CA ALA A 281 7.64 12.44 0.30
C ALA A 281 8.77 11.46 0.46
N TYR A 282 8.66 10.67 1.52
CA TYR A 282 9.65 9.71 1.94
C TYR A 282 8.94 8.40 2.27
N VAL A 283 9.56 7.29 1.92
CA VAL A 283 9.14 5.96 2.38
C VAL A 283 10.08 5.55 3.50
N CYS A 284 9.51 5.40 4.69
CA CYS A 284 10.20 4.86 5.85
C CYS A 284 9.94 3.36 5.91
N ILE A 285 11.00 2.57 5.75
CA ILE A 285 10.98 1.11 5.83
C ILE A 285 11.58 0.71 7.17
N ARG A 286 10.84 -0.06 7.94
CA ARG A 286 11.32 -0.68 9.18
C ARG A 286 11.33 -2.19 9.00
N ASN A 287 12.50 -2.78 9.18
CA ASN A 287 12.68 -4.22 9.27
C ASN A 287 13.21 -4.58 10.65
N LEU A 288 12.49 -5.46 11.35
CA LEU A 288 12.79 -5.89 12.71
C LEU A 288 13.99 -6.83 12.83
N CYS A 289 14.55 -7.31 11.72
CA CYS A 289 15.83 -8.01 11.74
C CYS A 289 17.02 -7.09 12.11
N PHE A 290 16.82 -5.76 12.12
CA PHE A 290 17.86 -4.78 12.41
C PHE A 290 17.48 -3.90 13.60
N ASP A 291 18.39 -3.75 14.56
CA ASP A 291 18.14 -2.97 15.77
C ASP A 291 17.99 -1.46 15.48
N ASP A 292 18.67 -0.95 14.45
CA ASP A 292 18.79 0.50 14.21
C ASP A 292 17.67 1.08 13.35
N LEU A 293 16.92 2.03 13.93
CA LEU A 293 16.27 3.10 13.16
C LEU A 293 17.25 4.27 13.14
N HIS A 294 17.82 4.54 11.98
CA HIS A 294 18.64 5.73 11.78
C HIS A 294 17.88 7.00 12.18
N VAL A 295 18.64 8.06 12.49
CA VAL A 295 18.09 9.39 12.77
C VAL A 295 17.17 9.79 11.60
N LEU A 296 15.94 10.19 11.93
CA LEU A 296 14.99 10.79 10.99
C LEU A 296 15.58 12.10 10.47
N ASP A 297 16.24 12.03 9.31
CA ASP A 297 16.72 13.19 8.59
C ASP A 297 15.82 13.44 7.38
N ILE A 298 14.70 14.10 7.63
CA ILE A 298 13.78 14.56 6.59
C ILE A 298 13.91 16.08 6.51
N SER A 299 14.42 16.59 5.39
CA SER A 299 14.45 18.01 5.12
C SER A 299 13.03 18.53 4.87
N LYS A 300 12.65 19.58 5.59
CA LYS A 300 11.41 20.33 5.35
C LYS A 300 11.60 21.26 4.17
N SER A 301 10.70 21.20 3.19
CA SER A 301 10.61 22.24 2.16
C SER A 301 10.05 23.55 2.73
N ASP A 302 10.26 24.65 2.02
CA ASP A 302 9.75 25.97 2.40
C ASP A 302 8.21 26.04 2.51
N PHE A 303 7.51 25.15 1.81
CA PHE A 303 6.05 25.09 1.80
C PHE A 303 5.48 24.12 2.85
N CYS A 304 6.33 23.32 3.51
CA CYS A 304 5.93 22.33 4.48
C CYS A 304 5.25 22.97 5.70
N LYS A 305 4.02 22.53 5.99
CA LYS A 305 3.22 22.89 7.16
C LYS A 305 2.80 21.65 7.95
N GLY A 306 3.65 20.62 7.94
CA GLY A 306 3.43 19.34 8.58
C GLY A 306 3.46 18.18 7.59
N TYR A 307 3.08 17.01 8.08
CA TYR A 307 3.17 15.75 7.35
C TYR A 307 1.89 14.94 7.46
N SER A 308 1.59 14.18 6.41
CA SER A 308 0.66 13.05 6.42
C SER A 308 1.48 11.78 6.44
N ALA A 309 1.41 11.01 7.53
CA ALA A 309 1.98 9.67 7.61
C ALA A 309 0.88 8.64 7.32
N VAL A 310 1.15 7.71 6.41
CA VAL A 310 0.21 6.65 6.04
C VAL A 310 0.95 5.32 5.95
N ILE A 311 0.44 4.30 6.65
CA ILE A 311 0.97 2.94 6.50
C ILE A 311 0.61 2.45 5.09
N VAL A 312 1.62 2.18 4.27
CA VAL A 312 1.47 1.65 2.91
C VAL A 312 1.74 0.15 2.86
N TYR A 313 2.39 -0.38 3.89
CA TYR A 313 2.58 -1.81 4.06
C TYR A 313 2.60 -2.23 5.54
N PRO A 314 1.74 -3.19 5.93
CA PRO A 314 0.63 -3.74 5.13
C PRO A 314 -0.40 -2.65 4.77
N GLN A 315 -1.01 -2.73 3.59
CA GLN A 315 -1.87 -1.65 3.09
C GLN A 315 -3.15 -1.43 3.92
N ARG A 316 -3.67 -2.50 4.54
CA ARG A 316 -4.85 -2.46 5.40
C ARG A 316 -4.57 -3.24 6.67
N LEU A 317 -4.74 -2.58 7.82
CA LEU A 317 -4.77 -3.22 9.12
C LEU A 317 -6.23 -3.33 9.56
N SER A 318 -6.71 -4.55 9.82
CA SER A 318 -8.13 -4.81 10.16
C SER A 318 -9.12 -4.14 9.17
N ASN A 319 -8.82 -4.22 7.87
CA ASN A 319 -9.57 -3.59 6.77
C ASN A 319 -9.63 -2.04 6.78
N LYS A 320 -8.75 -1.37 7.53
CA LYS A 320 -8.67 0.09 7.60
C LYS A 320 -7.30 0.60 7.15
N VAL A 321 -7.31 1.76 6.50
CA VAL A 321 -6.11 2.53 6.23
C VAL A 321 -5.78 3.35 7.47
N ILE A 322 -4.55 3.24 7.96
CA ILE A 322 -4.08 4.00 9.12
C ILE A 322 -3.32 5.22 8.61
N ARG A 323 -3.78 6.39 9.03
CA ARG A 323 -3.21 7.69 8.68
C ARG A 323 -3.23 8.63 9.87
N SER A 324 -2.19 9.43 10.00
CA SER A 324 -2.07 10.44 11.04
C SER A 324 -1.47 11.71 10.43
N PHE A 325 -2.03 12.84 10.81
CA PHE A 325 -1.46 14.15 10.51
C PHE A 325 -0.50 14.53 11.64
N VAL A 326 0.70 14.98 11.29
CA VAL A 326 1.79 15.16 12.24
C VAL A 326 2.53 16.47 11.96
N GLY A 327 2.98 17.14 13.01
CA GLY A 327 3.82 18.33 12.92
C GLY A 327 4.31 18.76 14.28
N ASP A 328 4.92 19.94 14.37
CA ASP A 328 5.36 20.53 15.63
C ASP A 328 4.19 21.23 16.34
N LYS A 329 3.64 20.57 17.37
CA LYS A 329 2.53 21.09 18.17
C LYS A 329 2.78 22.48 18.75
N LYS A 330 4.04 22.89 18.98
CA LYS A 330 4.36 24.18 19.59
C LYS A 330 4.20 25.36 18.63
N SER A 331 4.25 25.11 17.33
CA SER A 331 4.36 26.14 16.29
C SER A 331 3.03 26.45 15.57
N VAL A 332 1.93 25.83 16.02
CA VAL A 332 0.61 25.90 15.34
C VAL A 332 0.04 27.31 15.37
N PHE A 333 0.07 27.97 16.53
CA PHE A 333 -0.54 29.30 16.70
C PHE A 333 0.21 30.38 15.91
N GLU A 334 1.53 30.26 15.79
CA GLU A 334 2.35 31.15 14.98
C GLU A 334 2.14 30.92 13.47
N SER A 335 1.64 29.75 13.09
CA SER A 335 1.45 29.34 11.69
C SER A 335 0.06 29.66 11.13
N ILE A 336 -0.91 30.06 11.95
CA ILE A 336 -2.26 30.44 11.51
C ILE A 336 -2.28 31.96 11.24
N THR A 337 -2.01 32.36 9.99
CA THR A 337 -1.89 33.79 9.64
C THR A 337 -3.15 34.37 8.99
N ASP A 338 -4.00 33.54 8.38
CA ASP A 338 -5.05 33.99 7.44
C ASP A 338 -6.48 33.68 7.89
N CYS A 339 -6.67 33.39 9.18
CA CYS A 339 -7.99 33.08 9.73
C CYS A 339 -8.48 34.21 10.63
N CYS A 340 -9.59 34.86 10.25
CA CYS A 340 -10.21 35.93 11.03
C CYS A 340 -10.59 35.43 12.44
N ARG A 341 -11.20 34.23 12.48
CA ARG A 341 -11.37 33.41 13.68
C ARG A 341 -11.09 31.96 13.32
N TYR A 342 -10.59 31.18 14.27
CA TYR A 342 -10.38 29.76 14.08
C TYR A 342 -10.72 28.95 15.34
N GLY A 343 -11.05 27.67 15.13
CA GLY A 343 -11.18 26.66 16.18
C GLY A 343 -10.48 25.37 15.77
N ILE A 344 -9.84 24.69 16.72
CA ILE A 344 -9.20 23.40 16.44
C ILE A 344 -10.27 22.32 16.47
N ARG A 345 -10.49 21.65 15.33
CA ARG A 345 -11.46 20.56 15.20
C ARG A 345 -10.87 19.22 15.63
N SER A 346 -9.58 19.03 15.40
CA SER A 346 -8.84 17.83 15.78
C SER A 346 -7.38 18.18 16.05
N PHE A 347 -6.84 17.56 17.10
CA PHE A 347 -5.43 17.66 17.48
C PHE A 347 -4.67 16.46 16.91
N PRO A 348 -3.38 16.61 16.57
CA PRO A 348 -2.58 15.49 16.11
C PRO A 348 -2.40 14.48 17.23
N GLU A 349 -2.59 13.23 16.86
CA GLU A 349 -2.45 12.05 17.73
C GLU A 349 -1.03 11.98 18.32
N TYR A 350 -0.03 12.32 17.52
CA TYR A 350 1.38 12.28 17.91
C TYR A 350 2.00 13.69 18.00
N ASP A 351 2.98 13.85 18.88
CA ASP A 351 3.65 15.13 19.12
C ASP A 351 4.62 15.54 18.01
N ASN A 352 5.17 14.56 17.30
CA ASN A 352 6.13 14.75 16.22
C ASN A 352 6.21 13.48 15.35
N LEU A 353 6.90 13.59 14.21
CA LEU A 353 7.02 12.51 13.24
C LEU A 353 7.68 11.26 13.81
N LYS A 354 8.69 11.41 14.67
CA LYS A 354 9.36 10.29 15.32
C LYS A 354 8.42 9.50 16.22
N ALA A 355 7.60 10.19 17.03
CA ALA A 355 6.60 9.54 17.87
C ALA A 355 5.53 8.81 17.04
N CYS A 356 5.09 9.40 15.92
CA CYS A 356 4.15 8.77 15.01
C CYS A 356 4.70 7.47 14.41
N LEU A 357 5.92 7.51 13.87
CA LEU A 357 6.55 6.34 13.28
C LEU A 357 6.77 5.24 14.31
N ASN A 358 7.24 5.58 15.51
CA ASN A 358 7.37 4.62 16.61
C ASN A 358 6.02 3.98 16.96
N GLY A 359 4.94 4.75 17.06
CA GLY A 359 3.60 4.22 17.33
C GLY A 359 3.11 3.28 16.22
N TYR A 360 3.40 3.59 14.95
CA TYR A 360 3.07 2.70 13.83
C TYR A 360 3.89 1.42 13.86
N PHE A 361 5.18 1.49 14.22
CA PHE A 361 6.01 0.31 14.38
C PHE A 361 5.50 -0.56 15.52
N GLU A 362 5.25 0.00 16.69
CA GLU A 362 4.70 -0.73 17.84
C GLU A 362 3.40 -1.48 17.47
N LEU A 363 2.53 -0.85 16.68
CA LEU A 363 1.29 -1.47 16.20
C LEU A 363 1.52 -2.68 15.28
N LEU A 364 2.60 -2.69 14.51
CA LEU A 364 2.87 -3.71 13.48
C LEU A 364 3.87 -4.77 13.92
N ASN A 365 4.66 -4.52 14.97
CA ASN A 365 5.84 -5.31 15.30
C ASN A 365 5.53 -6.77 15.64
N ASP A 366 4.36 -7.04 16.20
CA ASP A 366 3.94 -8.39 16.59
C ASP A 366 3.39 -9.19 15.40
N GLU A 367 3.03 -8.52 14.31
CA GLU A 367 2.38 -9.14 13.16
C GLU A 367 3.28 -9.24 11.91
N TYR A 368 4.22 -8.30 11.72
CA TYR A 368 5.03 -8.22 10.51
C TYR A 368 6.51 -7.99 10.82
N TRP A 369 7.39 -8.57 10.00
CA TRP A 369 8.83 -8.29 10.04
C TRP A 369 9.18 -6.95 9.40
N VAL A 370 8.52 -6.64 8.29
CA VAL A 370 8.77 -5.44 7.48
C VAL A 370 7.50 -4.62 7.42
N SER A 371 7.62 -3.33 7.70
CA SER A 371 6.55 -2.36 7.54
C SER A 371 7.06 -1.16 6.76
N ALA A 372 6.15 -0.50 6.04
CA ALA A 372 6.46 0.71 5.31
C ALA A 372 5.41 1.79 5.54
N THR A 373 5.89 2.99 5.82
CA THR A 373 5.07 4.19 5.99
C THR A 373 5.50 5.23 4.97
N ILE A 374 4.56 5.76 4.20
CA ILE A 374 4.82 6.95 3.38
C ILE A 374 4.55 8.20 4.20
N ILE A 375 5.51 9.13 4.17
CA ILE A 375 5.48 10.41 4.86
C ILE A 375 5.42 11.46 3.77
N GLN A 376 4.33 12.21 3.70
CA GLN A 376 4.09 13.21 2.67
C GLN A 376 4.03 14.59 3.31
N GLU A 377 4.73 15.57 2.74
CA GLU A 377 4.58 16.95 3.18
C GLU A 377 3.17 17.46 2.87
N ILE A 378 2.61 18.19 3.84
CA ILE A 378 1.36 18.92 3.71
C ILE A 378 1.71 20.38 3.53
N PHE A 379 1.21 20.97 2.45
CA PHE A 379 1.29 22.41 2.23
C PHE A 379 0.03 23.11 2.76
N ASP A 380 0.07 24.43 2.93
CA ASP A 380 -1.09 25.27 3.25
C ASP A 380 -1.56 26.03 1.98
N PRO A 381 -2.41 25.40 1.14
CA PRO A 381 -2.93 26.02 -0.07
C PRO A 381 -3.93 27.14 0.26
N ILE A 382 -3.97 28.16 -0.61
CA ILE A 382 -5.06 29.13 -0.60
C ILE A 382 -6.34 28.44 -1.06
N TYR A 383 -6.24 27.74 -2.19
CA TYR A 383 -7.33 27.01 -2.80
C TYR A 383 -6.89 25.57 -3.08
N THR A 384 -7.79 24.63 -2.86
CA THR A 384 -7.68 23.29 -3.44
C THR A 384 -8.79 23.08 -4.44
N GLY A 385 -8.58 22.17 -5.37
CA GLY A 385 -9.54 21.91 -6.41
C GLY A 385 -9.31 20.63 -7.16
N VAL A 386 -10.20 20.40 -8.11
CA VAL A 386 -10.10 19.33 -9.10
C VAL A 386 -10.07 19.93 -10.49
N ILE A 387 -9.22 19.39 -11.35
CA ILE A 387 -9.23 19.66 -12.79
C ILE A 387 -9.58 18.37 -13.51
N GLN A 388 -10.51 18.47 -14.45
CA GLN A 388 -10.95 17.36 -15.26
C GLN A 388 -10.86 17.69 -16.75
N SER A 389 -10.38 16.72 -17.54
CA SER A 389 -10.41 16.82 -19.01
C SER A 389 -11.77 16.41 -19.55
N LEU A 390 -12.28 17.19 -20.51
CA LEU A 390 -13.49 16.90 -21.30
C LEU A 390 -13.13 16.74 -22.79
N GLU A 391 -14.10 16.34 -23.61
CA GLU A 391 -13.93 16.25 -25.07
C GLU A 391 -13.55 17.59 -25.72
N GLU A 392 -14.13 18.70 -25.24
CA GLU A 392 -13.98 20.04 -25.84
C GLU A 392 -13.19 21.04 -24.97
N GLY A 393 -12.59 20.59 -23.86
CA GLY A 393 -11.88 21.49 -22.95
C GLY A 393 -11.62 20.90 -21.56
N TYR A 394 -11.70 21.74 -20.53
CA TYR A 394 -11.45 21.39 -19.14
C TYR A 394 -12.51 21.97 -18.21
N ILE A 395 -12.79 21.26 -17.12
CA ILE A 395 -13.52 21.81 -15.97
C ILE A 395 -12.54 21.94 -14.82
N ILE A 396 -12.56 23.10 -14.16
CA ILE A 396 -11.82 23.32 -12.92
C ILE A 396 -12.81 23.73 -11.83
N GLU A 397 -12.76 23.05 -10.69
CA GLU A 397 -13.55 23.38 -9.50
C GLU A 397 -12.61 23.65 -8.34
N ILE A 398 -12.78 24.76 -7.63
CA ILE A 398 -11.95 25.12 -6.48
C ILE A 398 -12.76 25.52 -5.25
N THR A 399 -12.16 25.37 -4.07
CA THR A 399 -12.64 25.85 -2.78
C THR A 399 -11.49 26.46 -1.99
N LYS A 400 -11.78 27.29 -0.99
CA LYS A 400 -10.77 27.86 -0.08
C LYS A 400 -10.33 26.82 0.95
N GLY A 401 -9.02 26.80 1.24
CA GLY A 401 -8.41 25.88 2.21
C GLY A 401 -8.21 24.46 1.66
N HIS A 402 -8.01 23.49 2.55
CA HIS A 402 -7.81 22.07 2.18
C HIS A 402 -9.12 21.40 1.78
N PHE A 403 -9.06 20.59 0.71
CA PHE A 403 -10.15 19.76 0.22
C PHE A 403 -10.38 18.59 1.17
N LEU A 404 -11.59 18.48 1.71
CA LEU A 404 -12.03 17.29 2.44
C LEU A 404 -13.34 16.84 1.80
N THR A 405 -13.24 16.15 0.66
CA THR A 405 -14.41 15.70 -0.10
C THR A 405 -15.08 14.49 0.52
N LYS A 406 -16.33 14.70 0.92
CA LYS A 406 -17.50 14.01 0.33
C LYS A 406 -18.67 15.00 0.28
N GLY A 407 -18.72 15.88 -0.73
CA GLY A 407 -19.95 16.54 -1.20
C GLY A 407 -20.71 17.52 -0.29
N VAL A 408 -20.03 18.46 0.40
CA VAL A 408 -20.74 19.44 1.28
C VAL A 408 -20.28 20.90 1.11
N VAL A 409 -19.19 21.19 0.38
CA VAL A 409 -18.68 22.57 0.24
C VAL A 409 -18.97 23.07 -1.18
N PRO A 410 -19.67 24.20 -1.34
CA PRO A 410 -19.85 24.79 -2.66
C PRO A 410 -18.47 25.15 -3.24
N THR A 411 -18.32 25.04 -4.57
CA THR A 411 -17.06 25.30 -5.28
C THR A 411 -17.25 26.36 -6.34
N SER A 412 -16.21 27.14 -6.60
CA SER A 412 -16.17 28.00 -7.78
C SER A 412 -15.74 27.15 -8.97
N GLN A 413 -16.44 27.31 -10.09
CA GLN A 413 -16.31 26.47 -11.27
C GLN A 413 -15.88 27.30 -12.48
N TYR A 414 -14.99 26.74 -13.28
CA TYR A 414 -14.48 27.32 -14.52
C TYR A 414 -14.57 26.29 -15.62
N ILE A 415 -15.20 26.68 -16.72
CA ILE A 415 -15.23 25.92 -17.96
C ILE A 415 -14.23 26.56 -18.91
N VAL A 416 -13.29 25.77 -19.41
CA VAL A 416 -12.17 26.26 -20.20
C VAL A 416 -12.09 25.52 -21.52
N SER A 417 -11.86 26.23 -22.62
CA SER A 417 -11.65 25.60 -23.93
C SER A 417 -10.30 24.87 -23.99
N LYS A 418 -10.08 24.05 -25.03
CA LYS A 418 -8.78 23.39 -25.25
C LYS A 418 -7.61 24.36 -25.42
N GLU A 419 -7.87 25.57 -25.89
CA GLU A 419 -6.88 26.63 -26.04
C GLU A 419 -6.54 27.33 -24.71
N GLY A 420 -7.20 26.94 -23.61
CA GLY A 420 -6.98 27.52 -22.28
C GLY A 420 -7.76 28.82 -22.02
N CYS A 421 -8.78 29.12 -22.83
CA CYS A 421 -9.62 30.31 -22.64
C CYS A 421 -10.83 30.00 -21.75
N VAL A 422 -11.07 30.81 -20.72
CA VAL A 422 -12.24 30.67 -19.84
C VAL A 422 -13.50 31.02 -20.63
N VAL A 423 -14.36 30.01 -20.85
CA VAL A 423 -15.64 30.14 -21.54
C VAL A 423 -16.72 30.59 -20.57
N GLU A 424 -16.73 30.02 -19.37
CA GLU A 424 -17.69 30.32 -18.31
C GLU A 424 -17.01 30.26 -16.94
N ARG A 425 -17.45 31.13 -16.01
CA ARG A 425 -17.07 31.05 -14.60
C ARG A 425 -18.30 31.22 -13.71
N THR A 426 -18.41 30.38 -12.70
CA THR A 426 -19.34 30.53 -11.58
C THR A 426 -18.50 30.66 -10.31
N GLU A 427 -18.55 31.83 -9.67
CA GLU A 427 -17.74 32.09 -8.47
C GLU A 427 -18.64 32.14 -7.24
N ILE A 428 -18.17 31.53 -6.16
CA ILE A 428 -18.90 31.49 -4.89
C ILE A 428 -18.19 32.32 -3.83
N HIS A 429 -18.97 32.68 -2.82
CA HIS A 429 -18.46 33.23 -1.59
C HIS A 429 -18.41 32.12 -0.53
N GLN A 430 -17.32 32.09 0.25
CA GLN A 430 -17.11 31.08 1.27
C GLN A 430 -16.77 31.72 2.61
N GLU A 431 -17.56 31.38 3.64
CA GLU A 431 -17.38 31.87 5.00
C GLU A 431 -16.48 30.98 5.86
N LYS A 432 -16.47 29.67 5.58
CA LYS A 432 -15.84 28.63 6.42
C LYS A 432 -14.96 27.71 5.59
N TRP A 433 -13.78 27.39 6.09
CA TRP A 433 -12.86 26.42 5.47
C TRP A 433 -12.03 25.68 6.50
N LEU A 434 -11.36 24.62 6.04
CA LEU A 434 -10.46 23.82 6.85
C LEU A 434 -9.02 24.05 6.41
N LYS A 435 -8.10 24.06 7.37
CA LYS A 435 -6.66 24.06 7.16
C LYS A 435 -6.03 22.89 7.93
N ILE A 436 -5.01 22.27 7.36
CA ILE A 436 -4.16 21.30 8.06
C ILE A 436 -2.80 21.93 8.30
N ILE A 437 -2.49 22.21 9.57
CA ILE A 437 -1.27 22.91 9.99
C ILE A 437 -0.65 22.19 11.17
N GLU A 438 0.61 21.79 11.02
CA GLU A 438 1.42 21.08 12.01
C GLU A 438 0.63 19.92 12.67
N GLY A 439 -0.05 19.14 11.83
CA GLY A 439 -0.86 17.99 12.25
C GLY A 439 -2.27 18.32 12.76
N HIS A 440 -2.62 19.59 12.97
CA HIS A 440 -3.93 20.01 13.45
C HIS A 440 -4.90 20.22 12.29
N VAL A 441 -6.16 19.83 12.49
CA VAL A 441 -7.26 20.22 11.61
C VAL A 441 -7.91 21.49 12.18
N VAL A 442 -7.60 22.62 11.56
CA VAL A 442 -8.05 23.95 11.95
C VAL A 442 -9.28 24.33 11.14
N HIS A 443 -10.34 24.76 11.81
CA HIS A 443 -11.55 25.28 11.20
C HIS A 443 -11.55 26.80 11.26
N CYS A 444 -11.49 27.44 10.10
CA CYS A 444 -11.41 28.88 9.94
C CYS A 444 -12.75 29.47 9.51
N VAL A 445 -13.06 30.65 10.04
CA VAL A 445 -14.34 31.35 9.85
C VAL A 445 -14.10 32.85 9.63
N CYS A 446 -14.75 33.45 8.63
CA CYS A 446 -14.81 34.91 8.48
C CYS A 446 -15.83 35.54 9.44
N ASN A 447 -15.65 36.81 9.80
CA ASN A 447 -16.65 37.50 10.63
C ASN A 447 -17.97 37.65 9.87
N ASN A 448 -19.10 37.63 10.59
CA ASN A 448 -20.45 37.72 10.01
C ASN A 448 -20.57 38.94 9.06
N GLY A 449 -20.61 38.68 7.74
CA GLY A 449 -20.77 39.68 6.68
C GLY A 449 -19.58 39.86 5.73
N ASP A 450 -18.38 39.35 6.06
CA ASP A 450 -17.19 39.41 5.19
C ASP A 450 -16.97 38.04 4.51
N GLU A 451 -17.84 37.68 3.57
CA GLU A 451 -17.63 36.44 2.81
C GLU A 451 -16.41 36.56 1.89
N THR A 452 -15.54 35.55 1.84
CA THR A 452 -14.39 35.60 0.91
C THR A 452 -14.83 35.08 -0.46
N LEU A 453 -14.71 35.93 -1.49
CA LEU A 453 -14.86 35.49 -2.88
C LEU A 453 -13.77 34.46 -3.22
N VAL A 454 -14.19 33.30 -3.69
CA VAL A 454 -13.31 32.23 -4.18
C VAL A 454 -13.18 32.40 -5.69
N ALA A 455 -12.15 33.09 -6.14
CA ALA A 455 -11.97 33.45 -7.55
C ALA A 455 -10.54 33.22 -8.05
N LEU A 456 -10.41 32.93 -9.34
CA LEU A 456 -9.15 32.81 -10.07
C LEU A 456 -9.10 33.82 -11.21
N ARG A 457 -7.90 34.35 -11.47
CA ARG A 457 -7.66 35.10 -12.70
C ARG A 457 -7.47 34.14 -13.85
N ASP A 458 -7.72 34.60 -15.07
CA ASP A 458 -7.58 33.79 -16.29
C ASP A 458 -6.15 33.24 -16.46
N ASP A 459 -5.14 34.03 -16.06
CA ASP A 459 -3.74 33.58 -16.03
C ASP A 459 -3.51 32.44 -15.03
N ASP A 460 -4.19 32.47 -13.87
CA ASP A 460 -4.09 31.40 -12.87
C ASP A 460 -4.78 30.12 -13.37
N VAL A 461 -5.94 30.26 -14.04
CA VAL A 461 -6.66 29.15 -14.70
C VAL A 461 -5.80 28.50 -15.77
N LYS A 462 -5.20 29.31 -16.64
CA LYS A 462 -4.29 28.81 -17.68
C LYS A 462 -3.08 28.10 -17.08
N ASN A 463 -2.50 28.65 -16.01
CA ASN A 463 -1.36 28.03 -15.33
C ASN A 463 -1.70 26.63 -14.75
N ILE A 464 -2.92 26.43 -14.24
CA ILE A 464 -3.40 25.11 -13.78
C ILE A 464 -3.42 24.12 -14.94
N ILE A 465 -3.98 24.51 -16.09
CA ILE A 465 -4.05 23.65 -17.28
C ILE A 465 -2.65 23.32 -17.79
N ASP A 466 -1.79 24.33 -17.95
CA ASP A 466 -0.42 24.13 -18.41
C ASP A 466 0.34 23.18 -17.47
N SER A 467 0.08 23.25 -16.16
CA SER A 467 0.72 22.39 -15.15
C SER A 467 0.23 20.93 -15.17
N PHE A 468 -1.05 20.67 -15.47
CA PHE A 468 -1.64 19.32 -15.35
C PHE A 468 -2.03 18.66 -16.69
N SER A 469 -2.03 19.41 -17.80
CA SER A 469 -2.30 18.85 -19.13
C SER A 469 -1.44 17.63 -19.51
N PRO A 470 -0.15 17.50 -19.09
CA PRO A 470 0.63 16.31 -19.42
C PRO A 470 0.05 15.02 -18.83
N ILE A 471 -0.55 15.07 -17.64
CA ILE A 471 -1.02 13.87 -16.92
C ILE A 471 -2.50 13.55 -17.20
N LEU A 472 -3.29 14.59 -17.48
CA LEU A 472 -4.70 14.46 -17.90
C LEU A 472 -4.86 13.72 -19.24
N GLN A 473 -3.80 13.62 -20.04
CA GLN A 473 -3.79 12.90 -21.32
C GLN A 473 -3.33 11.45 -21.22
N ILE A 474 -2.76 11.02 -20.08
CA ILE A 474 -2.04 9.74 -19.95
C ILE A 474 -2.84 8.73 -19.13
N ASP A 475 -3.18 9.06 -17.88
CA ASP A 475 -3.58 8.06 -16.87
C ASP A 475 -4.95 8.34 -16.22
N SER A 476 -5.31 9.61 -15.98
CA SER A 476 -6.51 9.98 -15.22
C SER A 476 -7.22 11.17 -15.84
N ASN A 477 -8.54 11.10 -15.98
CA ASN A 477 -9.33 12.24 -16.44
C ASN A 477 -9.47 13.33 -15.38
N VAL A 478 -9.16 13.06 -14.10
CA VAL A 478 -9.39 13.97 -12.97
C VAL A 478 -8.18 14.01 -12.04
N VAL A 479 -7.71 15.22 -11.75
CA VAL A 479 -6.56 15.51 -10.88
C VAL A 479 -7.00 16.39 -9.72
N GLU A 480 -6.65 16.01 -8.49
CA GLU A 480 -6.76 16.88 -7.32
C GLU A 480 -5.49 17.71 -7.15
N PHE A 481 -5.64 19.01 -6.96
CA PHE A 481 -4.53 19.95 -6.87
C PHE A 481 -4.73 21.00 -5.77
N GLY A 482 -3.63 21.63 -5.37
CA GLY A 482 -3.64 22.81 -4.52
C GLY A 482 -2.93 23.99 -5.18
N LEU A 483 -3.26 25.21 -4.72
CA LEU A 483 -2.68 26.46 -5.18
C LEU A 483 -1.97 27.17 -4.03
N LEU A 484 -0.67 27.38 -4.18
CA LEU A 484 0.16 28.10 -3.21
C LEU A 484 0.35 29.55 -3.65
N ARG A 485 0.40 30.47 -2.68
CA ARG A 485 0.78 31.87 -2.97
C ARG A 485 2.30 32.00 -3.07
N GLN A 486 2.79 32.56 -4.16
CA GLN A 486 4.17 33.00 -4.24
C GLN A 486 4.31 34.48 -3.86
N VAL A 487 5.54 34.92 -3.54
CA VAL A 487 5.88 36.31 -3.18
C VAL A 487 5.39 37.33 -4.21
N ASN A 488 5.35 36.95 -5.49
CA ASN A 488 4.89 37.81 -6.60
C ASN A 488 3.37 37.78 -6.83
N ASN A 489 2.59 37.19 -5.90
CA ASN A 489 1.15 37.01 -6.01
C ASN A 489 0.71 36.16 -7.24
N VAL A 490 1.63 35.36 -7.77
CA VAL A 490 1.35 34.31 -8.77
C VAL A 490 1.00 33.03 -8.01
N MET A 491 -0.05 32.34 -8.44
CA MET A 491 -0.42 31.06 -7.85
C MET A 491 0.46 29.96 -8.43
N LYS A 492 0.99 29.09 -7.58
CA LYS A 492 1.75 27.90 -7.99
C LYS A 492 0.88 26.65 -7.78
N PRO A 493 0.42 25.99 -8.86
CA PRO A 493 -0.27 24.71 -8.76
C PRO A 493 0.67 23.60 -8.29
N TYR A 494 0.15 22.69 -7.48
CA TYR A 494 0.83 21.45 -7.13
C TYR A 494 -0.17 20.28 -7.08
N LEU A 495 0.31 19.10 -7.43
CA LEU A 495 -0.47 17.87 -7.45
C LEU A 495 -0.69 17.34 -6.02
N ILE A 496 -1.93 16.98 -5.68
CA ILE A 496 -2.30 16.38 -4.39
C ILE A 496 -2.48 14.87 -4.55
N ASP A 497 -3.46 14.46 -5.36
CA ASP A 497 -3.81 13.06 -5.60
C ASP A 497 -4.52 12.91 -6.97
N PHE A 498 -4.73 11.67 -7.41
CA PHE A 498 -5.68 11.37 -8.48
C PHE A 498 -7.05 11.06 -7.88
N VAL A 499 -8.11 11.44 -8.57
CA VAL A 499 -9.46 11.03 -8.19
C VAL A 499 -9.81 9.75 -8.95
N ASP A 500 -9.96 8.64 -8.22
CA ASP A 500 -10.47 7.37 -8.76
C ASP A 500 -11.97 7.51 -9.12
N ASP A 501 -12.29 8.22 -10.19
CA ASP A 501 -13.63 8.21 -10.76
C ASP A 501 -13.62 7.38 -12.03
N ASN A 502 -14.03 6.10 -11.90
CA ASN A 502 -14.18 5.16 -13.01
C ASN A 502 -15.37 5.47 -13.94
N SER A 503 -15.97 6.65 -13.80
CA SER A 503 -17.12 7.09 -14.58
C SER A 503 -16.74 8.33 -15.38
N PRO A 504 -16.32 8.21 -16.66
CA PRO A 504 -16.19 9.38 -17.52
C PRO A 504 -17.50 10.18 -17.48
N ILE A 505 -17.40 11.49 -17.27
CA ILE A 505 -18.56 12.36 -17.31
C ILE A 505 -19.05 12.41 -18.76
N ASP A 506 -20.15 11.74 -19.03
CA ASP A 506 -20.80 11.63 -20.35
C ASP A 506 -21.61 12.91 -20.68
N ILE A 507 -21.11 14.08 -20.28
CA ILE A 507 -21.78 15.39 -20.42
C ILE A 507 -20.80 16.36 -21.12
N SER A 508 -21.25 17.00 -22.20
CA SER A 508 -20.44 17.94 -22.97
C SER A 508 -20.36 19.31 -22.30
N THR A 509 -19.38 20.12 -22.72
CA THR A 509 -19.28 21.52 -22.30
C THR A 509 -20.57 22.30 -22.55
N ASN A 510 -21.22 22.08 -23.69
CA ASN A 510 -22.47 22.75 -24.04
C ASN A 510 -23.64 22.31 -23.12
N ASP A 511 -23.69 21.07 -22.68
CA ASP A 511 -24.73 20.60 -21.76
C ASP A 511 -24.62 21.26 -20.39
N ILE A 512 -23.39 21.44 -19.92
CA ILE A 512 -23.07 22.13 -18.67
C ILE A 512 -23.53 23.59 -18.72
N MET A 513 -23.15 24.31 -19.79
CA MET A 513 -23.57 25.71 -20.00
C MET A 513 -25.10 25.85 -20.03
N ASN A 514 -25.78 24.82 -20.52
CA ASN A 514 -27.23 24.76 -20.57
C ASN A 514 -27.87 24.24 -19.26
N GLY A 515 -27.10 24.05 -18.20
CA GLY A 515 -27.58 23.69 -16.86
C GLY A 515 -27.91 22.20 -16.69
N ILE A 516 -27.38 21.30 -17.51
CA ILE A 516 -27.62 19.85 -17.39
C ILE A 516 -26.65 19.25 -16.37
N ILE A 517 -27.18 18.59 -15.34
CA ILE A 517 -26.39 17.82 -14.35
C ILE A 517 -26.45 16.33 -14.64
N SER A 518 -27.64 15.86 -15.06
CA SER A 518 -27.91 14.48 -15.47
C SER A 518 -29.03 14.46 -16.50
N TYR A 519 -28.81 13.71 -17.58
CA TYR A 519 -29.73 13.63 -18.71
C TYR A 519 -31.09 13.03 -18.33
N GLY A 520 -32.14 13.48 -19.02
CA GLY A 520 -33.46 12.87 -18.98
C GLY A 520 -34.60 13.89 -18.92
N THR A 521 -35.82 13.37 -18.83
CA THR A 521 -37.03 14.21 -18.80
C THR A 521 -37.99 13.64 -17.78
N ILE A 522 -38.52 14.49 -16.90
CA ILE A 522 -39.53 14.08 -15.92
C ILE A 522 -40.50 15.22 -15.65
N SER A 523 -41.79 14.88 -15.57
CA SER A 523 -42.85 15.77 -15.09
C SER A 523 -43.38 15.24 -13.77
N GLY A 524 -43.47 16.10 -12.77
CA GLY A 524 -43.81 15.70 -11.41
C GLY A 524 -44.16 16.87 -10.50
N LYS A 525 -44.59 16.54 -9.28
CA LYS A 525 -44.95 17.50 -8.25
C LYS A 525 -43.69 18.15 -7.66
N PRO A 526 -43.61 19.49 -7.57
CA PRO A 526 -42.46 20.18 -7.00
C PRO A 526 -42.45 20.06 -5.47
N ILE A 527 -41.31 19.67 -4.90
CA ILE A 527 -41.05 19.65 -3.45
C ILE A 527 -39.78 20.46 -3.17
N VAL A 528 -39.90 21.55 -2.42
CA VAL A 528 -38.76 22.39 -2.04
C VAL A 528 -38.18 21.89 -0.71
N ILE A 529 -36.89 21.59 -0.68
CA ILE A 529 -36.15 21.20 0.52
C ILE A 529 -35.30 22.41 0.94
N LYS A 530 -35.65 23.05 2.07
CA LYS A 530 -35.02 24.29 2.53
C LYS A 530 -33.98 24.11 3.63
N ASP A 531 -34.00 23.00 4.36
CA ASP A 531 -33.05 22.73 5.44
C ASP A 531 -32.89 21.22 5.68
N PHE A 532 -31.67 20.72 5.76
CA PHE A 532 -31.32 19.30 5.93
C PHE A 532 -30.96 18.92 7.38
N GLY A 533 -31.31 19.77 8.35
CA GLY A 533 -31.28 19.38 9.77
C GLY A 533 -32.05 18.08 10.04
N LYS A 534 -31.56 17.24 10.96
CA LYS A 534 -32.15 15.92 11.31
C LYS A 534 -33.65 16.00 11.61
N ASP A 535 -34.11 17.11 12.20
CA ASP A 535 -35.51 17.32 12.58
C ASP A 535 -36.36 17.87 11.41
N SER A 536 -35.79 18.70 10.53
CA SER A 536 -36.45 19.27 9.33
C SER A 536 -36.73 18.21 8.25
N LEU A 537 -35.78 17.29 8.03
CA LEU A 537 -35.99 16.16 7.11
C LEU A 537 -37.15 15.30 7.58
N ASN A 538 -37.22 14.97 8.87
CA ASN A 538 -38.33 14.19 9.43
C ASN A 538 -39.67 14.95 9.36
N GLU A 539 -39.71 16.28 9.55
CA GLU A 539 -40.93 17.07 9.37
C GLU A 539 -41.40 17.15 7.90
N HIS A 540 -40.48 17.33 6.96
CA HIS A 540 -40.79 17.22 5.53
C HIS A 540 -41.28 15.81 5.17
N PHE A 541 -40.70 14.76 5.77
CA PHE A 541 -41.14 13.38 5.65
C PHE A 541 -42.52 13.14 6.27
N HIS A 542 -42.83 13.69 7.44
CA HIS A 542 -44.13 13.54 8.09
C HIS A 542 -45.25 14.24 7.30
N ASN A 543 -44.99 15.43 6.75
CA ASN A 543 -45.93 16.10 5.83
C ASN A 543 -46.15 15.33 4.52
N ILE A 544 -45.12 14.62 4.06
CA ILE A 544 -45.19 13.67 2.93
C ILE A 544 -45.92 12.37 3.33
N SER A 545 -45.90 11.97 4.59
CA SER A 545 -46.51 10.74 5.10
C SER A 545 -48.01 10.90 5.41
N GLU A 546 -48.44 12.09 5.82
CA GLU A 546 -49.86 12.39 6.11
C GLU A 546 -50.70 12.63 4.83
N GLY A 547 -50.05 12.93 3.70
CA GLY A 547 -50.65 12.83 2.37
C GLY A 547 -50.26 11.51 1.74
N THR A 548 -51.21 10.65 1.38
CA THR A 548 -50.95 9.30 0.84
C THR A 548 -50.14 9.35 -0.48
N ILE A 549 -48.81 9.42 -0.43
CA ILE A 549 -47.97 9.30 -1.63
C ILE A 549 -48.07 7.86 -2.12
N ARG A 550 -48.75 7.69 -3.26
CA ARG A 550 -48.84 6.40 -3.96
C ARG A 550 -47.47 6.10 -4.56
N SER A 551 -47.03 4.84 -4.56
CA SER A 551 -45.68 4.41 -5.01
C SER A 551 -45.31 4.74 -6.48
N ASN A 552 -46.19 5.42 -7.22
CA ASN A 552 -46.04 5.80 -8.63
C ASN A 552 -46.12 7.32 -8.87
N GLU A 553 -46.19 8.15 -7.82
CA GLU A 553 -46.21 9.60 -7.98
C GLU A 553 -44.82 10.12 -8.37
N LYS A 554 -44.75 10.95 -9.42
CA LYS A 554 -43.51 11.56 -9.88
C LYS A 554 -43.23 12.84 -9.10
N ILE A 555 -42.02 12.97 -8.57
CA ILE A 555 -41.61 14.05 -7.68
C ILE A 555 -40.44 14.79 -8.31
N ILE A 556 -40.42 16.11 -8.21
CA ILE A 556 -39.24 16.92 -8.55
C ILE A 556 -38.80 17.68 -7.31
N PHE A 557 -37.59 17.40 -6.84
CA PHE A 557 -37.02 18.02 -5.66
C PHE A 557 -36.24 19.27 -6.03
N PHE A 558 -36.51 20.37 -5.35
CA PHE A 558 -35.79 21.63 -5.45
C PHE A 558 -34.87 21.78 -4.25
N CYS A 559 -33.57 21.79 -4.51
CA CYS A 559 -32.53 21.80 -3.48
C CYS A 559 -31.56 22.95 -3.73
N GLU A 560 -31.19 23.68 -2.68
CA GLU A 560 -30.22 24.78 -2.84
C GLU A 560 -28.83 24.25 -3.18
N ASN A 561 -28.39 23.18 -2.48
CA ASN A 561 -27.07 22.57 -2.62
C ASN A 561 -27.18 21.03 -2.72
N PRO A 562 -26.16 20.33 -3.28
CA PRO A 562 -26.19 18.89 -3.47
C PRO A 562 -25.72 18.14 -2.21
N GLU A 563 -26.51 18.20 -1.14
CA GLU A 563 -26.14 17.64 0.16
C GLU A 563 -26.22 16.11 0.21
N LEU A 564 -25.30 15.47 0.96
CA LEU A 564 -25.27 14.01 1.19
C LEU A 564 -26.59 13.44 1.72
N ALA A 565 -27.37 14.22 2.49
CA ALA A 565 -28.65 13.79 3.02
C ALA A 565 -29.66 13.42 1.91
N ILE A 566 -29.50 13.96 0.70
CA ILE A 566 -30.32 13.64 -0.48
C ILE A 566 -30.12 12.18 -0.92
N LEU A 567 -28.96 11.55 -0.64
CA LEU A 567 -28.75 10.13 -0.99
C LEU A 567 -29.80 9.22 -0.34
N LYS A 568 -30.21 9.54 0.89
CA LYS A 568 -31.30 8.82 1.58
C LYS A 568 -32.65 8.98 0.89
N VAL A 569 -32.88 10.12 0.24
CA VAL A 569 -34.08 10.35 -0.58
C VAL A 569 -33.98 9.49 -1.83
N ILE A 570 -32.85 9.49 -2.53
CA ILE A 570 -32.63 8.67 -3.73
C ILE A 570 -32.84 7.16 -3.45
N GLU A 571 -32.50 6.68 -2.26
CA GLU A 571 -32.71 5.28 -1.86
C GLU A 571 -34.18 4.90 -1.62
N GLN A 572 -35.05 5.87 -1.37
CA GLN A 572 -36.45 5.64 -1.01
C GLN A 572 -37.43 5.72 -2.18
N TYR A 573 -36.97 6.18 -3.35
CA TYR A 573 -37.79 6.31 -4.55
C TYR A 573 -37.16 5.56 -5.74
N GLU A 574 -38.01 5.10 -6.66
CA GLU A 574 -37.52 4.56 -7.94
C GLU A 574 -36.94 5.70 -8.80
N SER A 575 -35.74 5.52 -9.35
CA SER A 575 -35.01 6.54 -10.12
C SER A 575 -35.82 7.20 -11.24
N LYS A 576 -36.69 6.46 -11.91
CA LYS A 576 -37.58 6.95 -12.99
C LYS A 576 -38.72 7.88 -12.49
N ASN A 577 -38.97 7.92 -11.18
CA ASN A 577 -40.06 8.67 -10.57
C ASN A 577 -39.59 9.97 -9.90
N ILE A 578 -38.29 10.25 -9.91
CA ILE A 578 -37.72 11.44 -9.26
C ILE A 578 -36.87 12.25 -10.22
N GLY A 579 -36.81 13.56 -9.97
CA GLY A 579 -35.88 14.47 -10.63
C GLY A 579 -35.42 15.55 -9.66
N PHE A 580 -34.31 16.21 -9.97
CA PHE A 580 -33.72 17.22 -9.11
C PHE A 580 -33.46 18.53 -9.83
N VAL A 581 -33.77 19.62 -9.14
CA VAL A 581 -33.46 20.98 -9.54
C VAL A 581 -32.56 21.59 -8.49
N PHE A 582 -31.36 22.00 -8.88
CA PHE A 582 -30.40 22.62 -7.99
C PHE A 582 -30.20 24.10 -8.28
N GLN A 583 -30.04 24.90 -7.23
CA GLN A 583 -29.59 26.29 -7.38
C GLN A 583 -28.07 26.34 -7.56
N ASN A 584 -27.36 25.64 -6.68
CA ASN A 584 -25.93 25.42 -6.75
C ASN A 584 -25.67 23.92 -6.84
N CYS A 585 -24.88 23.48 -7.81
CA CYS A 585 -24.41 22.11 -7.90
C CYS A 585 -23.11 22.08 -8.71
N ALA A 586 -22.07 21.52 -8.11
CA ALA A 586 -20.82 21.19 -8.80
C ALA A 586 -21.04 19.92 -9.61
N ILE A 587 -20.54 19.88 -10.85
CA ILE A 587 -20.81 18.77 -11.77
C ILE A 587 -20.05 17.53 -11.35
N GLY A 588 -18.87 17.72 -10.76
CA GLY A 588 -18.06 16.68 -10.13
C GLY A 588 -18.51 16.29 -8.72
N ALA A 589 -19.61 16.86 -8.18
CA ALA A 589 -20.09 16.45 -6.87
C ALA A 589 -20.51 14.97 -6.87
N HIS A 590 -20.16 14.23 -5.81
CA HIS A 590 -20.55 12.82 -5.64
C HIS A 590 -22.05 12.58 -5.89
N LEU A 591 -22.92 13.49 -5.44
CA LEU A 591 -24.36 13.38 -5.72
C LEU A 591 -24.68 13.50 -7.21
N ALA A 592 -24.03 14.41 -7.94
CA ALA A 592 -24.22 14.59 -9.37
C ALA A 592 -23.78 13.33 -10.15
N VAL A 593 -22.68 12.69 -9.73
CA VAL A 593 -22.24 11.39 -10.27
C VAL A 593 -23.31 10.31 -10.03
N VAL A 594 -23.78 10.16 -8.79
CA VAL A 594 -24.82 9.18 -8.44
C VAL A 594 -26.12 9.40 -9.23
N LEU A 595 -26.52 10.66 -9.46
CA LEU A 595 -27.70 10.98 -10.26
C LEU A 595 -27.55 10.52 -11.72
N ARG A 596 -26.36 10.70 -12.32
CA ARG A 596 -26.05 10.22 -13.67
C ARG A 596 -26.03 8.70 -13.76
N GLU A 597 -25.35 8.03 -12.82
CA GLU A 597 -25.28 6.56 -12.77
C GLU A 597 -26.67 5.92 -12.63
N LYS A 598 -27.56 6.57 -11.88
CA LYS A 598 -28.94 6.13 -11.71
C LYS A 598 -29.90 6.63 -12.80
N GLY A 599 -29.42 7.41 -13.77
CA GLY A 599 -30.24 7.99 -14.85
C GLY A 599 -31.36 8.90 -14.34
N ILE A 600 -31.16 9.57 -13.22
CA ILE A 600 -32.13 10.47 -12.59
C ILE A 600 -31.98 11.85 -13.25
N PRO A 601 -33.04 12.42 -13.87
CA PRO A 601 -32.96 13.73 -14.51
C PRO A 601 -32.62 14.83 -13.50
N ALA A 602 -31.60 15.64 -13.80
CA ALA A 602 -31.21 16.73 -12.92
C ALA A 602 -30.69 17.95 -13.69
N ILE A 603 -31.13 19.14 -13.26
CA ILE A 603 -30.72 20.42 -13.85
C ILE A 603 -30.32 21.45 -12.79
N LYS A 604 -29.47 22.38 -13.20
CA LYS A 604 -29.10 23.59 -12.46
C LYS A 604 -29.86 24.78 -13.04
N VAL A 605 -30.57 25.53 -12.20
CA VAL A 605 -31.25 26.77 -12.60
C VAL A 605 -31.07 27.85 -11.56
N ASP A 606 -30.82 29.07 -12.05
CA ASP A 606 -30.74 30.27 -11.22
C ASP A 606 -32.14 30.84 -10.95
N VAL A 607 -32.91 30.14 -10.11
CA VAL A 607 -34.26 30.54 -9.68
C VAL A 607 -34.34 30.51 -8.15
N LYS A 608 -34.79 31.61 -7.54
CA LYS A 608 -35.05 31.65 -6.10
C LYS A 608 -36.26 30.80 -5.76
N PHE A 609 -36.07 29.74 -4.97
CA PHE A 609 -37.14 28.80 -4.61
C PHE A 609 -38.25 29.36 -3.69
N GLY A 610 -38.16 30.64 -3.32
CA GLY A 610 -39.17 31.34 -2.52
C GLY A 610 -40.51 31.58 -3.22
N GLU A 611 -40.56 31.52 -4.56
CA GLU A 611 -41.74 31.86 -5.38
C GLU A 611 -42.41 30.65 -6.04
N ILE A 612 -41.95 29.42 -5.76
CA ILE A 612 -42.47 28.21 -6.43
C ILE A 612 -43.84 27.82 -5.86
N SER A 613 -44.88 27.90 -6.69
CA SER A 613 -46.21 27.39 -6.38
C SER A 613 -46.18 25.86 -6.26
N GLN A 614 -46.34 25.33 -5.05
CA GLN A 614 -46.48 23.87 -4.80
C GLN A 614 -47.75 23.24 -5.43
N LYS A 615 -48.57 24.04 -6.13
CA LYS A 615 -49.84 23.61 -6.73
C LYS A 615 -49.74 23.21 -8.21
N ASN A 616 -48.61 23.50 -8.86
CA ASN A 616 -48.43 23.31 -10.30
C ASN A 616 -47.51 22.13 -10.58
N VAL A 617 -47.79 21.35 -11.63
CA VAL A 617 -46.88 20.29 -12.08
C VAL A 617 -45.68 20.98 -12.72
N CYS A 618 -44.48 20.47 -12.48
CA CYS A 618 -43.28 20.97 -13.14
C CYS A 618 -42.66 19.88 -14.01
N THR A 619 -41.97 20.30 -15.08
CA THR A 619 -41.28 19.42 -16.01
C THR A 619 -39.82 19.84 -16.11
N ILE A 620 -38.92 18.88 -15.87
CA ILE A 620 -37.50 18.97 -16.19
C ILE A 620 -37.31 18.41 -17.61
N ASP A 621 -36.71 19.20 -18.50
CA ASP A 621 -36.20 18.76 -19.80
C ASP A 621 -34.67 18.93 -19.88
N ALA A 622 -33.97 17.88 -19.46
CA ALA A 622 -32.53 17.75 -19.56
C ALA A 622 -32.12 16.89 -20.75
N LYS A 623 -32.90 16.88 -21.85
CA LYS A 623 -32.60 16.07 -23.04
C LYS A 623 -32.66 16.88 -24.34
N THR A 624 -33.60 17.82 -24.45
CA THR A 624 -33.73 18.64 -25.66
C THR A 624 -32.51 19.56 -25.82
N GLN A 625 -31.89 19.50 -27.00
CA GLN A 625 -30.76 20.35 -27.36
C GLN A 625 -31.20 21.79 -27.63
N GLY A 626 -30.36 22.76 -27.26
CA GLY A 626 -30.57 24.19 -27.53
C GLY A 626 -31.48 24.93 -26.55
N LEU A 627 -32.03 24.26 -25.53
CA LEU A 627 -32.76 24.94 -24.45
C LEU A 627 -31.79 25.64 -23.49
N LEU A 628 -32.10 26.89 -23.14
CA LEU A 628 -31.44 27.62 -22.06
C LEU A 628 -31.84 27.05 -20.69
N PRO A 629 -31.01 27.21 -19.62
CA PRO A 629 -31.29 26.64 -18.31
C PRO A 629 -32.73 26.92 -17.80
N LYS A 630 -33.22 28.15 -17.97
CA LYS A 630 -34.58 28.55 -17.54
C LYS A 630 -35.70 27.89 -18.34
N GLU A 631 -35.45 27.48 -19.57
CA GLU A 631 -36.43 26.84 -20.46
C GLU A 631 -36.54 25.33 -20.21
N ARG A 632 -35.54 24.75 -19.53
CA ARG A 632 -35.50 23.35 -19.11
C ARG A 632 -36.41 23.05 -17.92
N LEU A 633 -36.89 24.08 -17.23
CA LEU A 633 -37.86 23.96 -16.16
C LEU A 633 -39.15 24.65 -16.55
N GLN A 634 -40.22 23.87 -16.74
CA GLN A 634 -41.52 24.36 -17.15
C GLN A 634 -42.54 24.12 -16.03
N TYR A 635 -43.43 25.09 -15.81
CA TYR A 635 -44.54 24.98 -14.86
C TYR A 635 -45.86 24.93 -15.63
N GLU A 636 -46.70 23.95 -15.33
CA GLU A 636 -48.05 23.79 -15.87
C GLU A 636 -49.13 24.25 -14.89
#